data_AF-A0A6L7WI86-F1
#
_entry.id   AF-A0A6L7WI86-F1
#
_cell.length_a   1.000
_cell.length_b   1.000
_cell.length_c   1.000
_cell.angle_alpha   90.00
_cell.angle_beta   90.00
_cell.angle_gamma   90.00
#
_symmetry.space_group_name_H-M   'P 1'
#
loop_
_entity.id
_entity.type
_entity.pdbx_description
1 polymer ?
#
loop_
_entity_poly.entity_id
_entity_poly.type
_entity_poly.pdbx_seq_one_letter_code
_entity_poly.pdbx_strand_id
1 'polypeptide(L)'
;MATFHLHLPDARLVALAIHYHLGRPGSETDAATLQRHSLGLRPVLEALEPRLDVPAEPEVVPVDLSAYQLTRLGAALHGTVNELKQFGMADGRSAVPGFAEAFGRLFPDAATGDGLDALDLVPDAVGLRRRFADAVREAEAEVEAAREAAEAEAERQRRGLWGRVRERLGGLFGARRG
;
A
#
# COMPACT_ATOMS: atom_id res chain seq x y z
N MET A 1 9.05 0.30 10.88
CA MET A 1 7.89 -0.63 10.88
C MET A 1 6.99 -0.20 12.01
N ALA A 2 5.69 -0.05 11.75
CA ALA A 2 4.69 0.39 12.71
C ALA A 2 3.62 -0.70 12.88
N THR A 3 3.18 -0.91 14.12
CA THR A 3 2.14 -1.88 14.47
C THR A 3 0.87 -1.13 14.86
N PHE A 4 -0.22 -1.40 14.14
CA PHE A 4 -1.54 -0.84 14.41
C PHE A 4 -2.42 -1.89 15.05
N HIS A 5 -3.11 -1.52 16.13
CA HIS A 5 -4.05 -2.37 16.83
C HIS A 5 -5.46 -1.92 16.45
N LEU A 6 -6.10 -2.67 15.55
CA LEU A 6 -7.37 -2.29 14.95
C LEU A 6 -8.51 -3.09 15.54
N HIS A 7 -9.62 -2.45 15.86
CA HIS A 7 -10.85 -3.19 16.12
C HIS A 7 -11.31 -3.94 14.86
N LEU A 8 -12.04 -5.04 15.02
CA LEU A 8 -12.44 -5.91 13.92
C LEU A 8 -13.12 -5.15 12.74
N PRO A 9 -14.03 -4.18 12.96
CA PRO A 9 -14.61 -3.40 11.85
C PRO A 9 -13.56 -2.60 11.06
N ASP A 10 -12.60 -2.00 11.76
CA ASP A 10 -11.49 -1.27 11.13
C ASP A 10 -10.56 -2.21 10.35
N ALA A 11 -10.27 -3.38 10.91
CA ALA A 11 -9.44 -4.39 10.27
C ALA A 11 -10.09 -4.91 8.97
N ARG A 12 -11.42 -5.08 8.97
CA ARG A 12 -12.20 -5.41 7.76
C ARG A 12 -12.15 -4.28 6.72
N LEU A 13 -12.25 -3.02 7.14
CA LEU A 13 -12.09 -1.88 6.24
C LEU A 13 -10.68 -1.78 5.65
N VAL A 14 -9.64 -2.08 6.44
CA VAL A 14 -8.26 -2.19 5.94
C VAL A 14 -8.15 -3.30 4.90
N ALA A 15 -8.68 -4.50 5.19
CA ALA A 15 -8.66 -5.61 4.23
C ALA A 15 -9.41 -5.26 2.94
N LEU A 16 -10.58 -4.63 3.03
CA LEU A 16 -11.33 -4.17 1.86
C LEU A 16 -10.53 -3.15 1.05
N ALA A 17 -9.84 -2.23 1.72
CA ALA A 17 -9.00 -1.26 1.04
C ALA A 17 -7.81 -1.89 0.32
N ILE A 18 -7.21 -2.93 0.92
CA ILE A 18 -6.16 -3.69 0.25
C ILE A 18 -6.73 -4.43 -0.96
N HIS A 19 -7.90 -5.07 -0.85
CA HIS A 19 -8.58 -5.70 -2.01
C HIS A 19 -8.83 -4.70 -3.14
N TYR A 20 -9.38 -3.53 -2.82
CA TYR A 20 -9.54 -2.43 -3.77
C TYR A 20 -8.21 -2.08 -4.45
N HIS A 21 -7.13 -1.95 -3.67
CA HIS A 21 -5.81 -1.63 -4.20
C HIS A 21 -5.30 -2.69 -5.17
N LEU A 22 -5.39 -3.96 -4.78
CA LEU A 22 -4.88 -5.09 -5.56
C LEU A 22 -5.69 -5.35 -6.83
N GLY A 23 -6.98 -5.01 -6.84
CA GLY A 23 -7.84 -5.10 -8.02
C GLY A 23 -7.52 -4.05 -9.09
N ARG A 24 -6.87 -2.93 -8.73
CA ARG A 24 -6.53 -1.87 -9.70
C ARG A 24 -5.36 -2.27 -10.61
N PRO A 25 -5.47 -2.14 -11.94
CA PRO A 25 -4.36 -2.41 -12.85
C PRO A 25 -3.11 -1.61 -12.50
N GLY A 26 -1.96 -2.29 -12.48
CA GLY A 26 -0.65 -1.66 -12.25
C GLY A 26 -0.39 -1.20 -10.81
N SER A 27 -1.28 -1.45 -9.85
CA SER A 27 -1.09 -0.99 -8.48
C SER A 27 0.23 -1.49 -7.89
N GLU A 28 0.50 -2.79 -7.88
CA GLU A 28 1.75 -3.32 -7.33
C GLU A 28 2.88 -3.47 -8.37
N THR A 29 2.80 -2.83 -9.54
CA THR A 29 3.82 -3.00 -10.58
C THR A 29 4.81 -1.84 -10.54
N ASP A 30 6.10 -2.15 -10.38
CA ASP A 30 7.17 -1.16 -10.49
C ASP A 30 7.30 -0.70 -11.96
N ALA A 31 7.25 0.61 -12.20
CA ALA A 31 7.21 1.15 -13.56
C ALA A 31 8.55 1.01 -14.31
N ALA A 32 9.67 0.89 -13.60
CA ALA A 32 11.00 0.81 -14.20
C ALA A 32 11.40 -0.64 -14.54
N THR A 33 10.95 -1.60 -13.73
CA THR A 33 11.31 -3.01 -13.81
C THR A 33 10.16 -3.90 -14.28
N LEU A 34 8.93 -3.38 -14.29
CA LEU A 34 7.67 -4.10 -14.55
C LEU A 34 7.45 -5.30 -13.62
N GLN A 35 8.20 -5.39 -12.52
CA GLN A 35 8.06 -6.46 -11.54
C GLN A 35 7.06 -6.09 -10.46
N ARG A 36 6.44 -7.11 -9.86
CA ARG A 36 5.58 -6.89 -8.68
C ARG A 36 6.43 -6.47 -7.49
N HIS A 37 6.01 -5.41 -6.82
CA HIS A 37 6.71 -4.88 -5.66
C HIS A 37 6.62 -5.88 -4.50
N SER A 38 7.75 -6.45 -4.06
CA SER A 38 7.80 -7.40 -2.95
C SER A 38 7.37 -6.79 -1.61
N LEU A 39 7.40 -5.45 -1.50
CA LEU A 39 6.93 -4.71 -0.33
C LEU A 39 5.49 -4.17 -0.50
N GLY A 40 4.71 -4.76 -1.40
CA GLY A 40 3.31 -4.38 -1.64
C GLY A 40 2.38 -4.65 -0.45
N LEU A 41 1.07 -4.48 -0.68
CA LEU A 41 0.03 -4.73 0.32
C LEU A 41 -0.42 -6.19 0.34
N ARG A 42 -0.10 -6.99 -0.68
CA ARG A 42 -0.47 -8.42 -0.71
C ARG A 42 0.01 -9.23 0.50
N PRO A 43 1.28 -9.12 0.96
CA PRO A 43 1.70 -9.84 2.17
C PRO A 43 0.95 -9.39 3.43
N VAL A 44 0.51 -8.12 3.48
CA VAL A 44 -0.31 -7.60 4.59
C VAL A 44 -1.68 -8.28 4.57
N LEU A 45 -2.29 -8.39 3.39
CA LEU A 45 -3.58 -9.07 3.23
C LEU A 45 -3.49 -10.54 3.63
N GLU A 46 -2.48 -11.26 3.14
CA GLU A 46 -2.27 -12.68 3.45
C GLU A 46 -2.07 -12.92 4.96
N ALA A 47 -1.46 -11.98 5.68
CA ALA A 47 -1.32 -12.04 7.13
C ALA A 47 -2.60 -11.63 7.90
N LEU A 48 -3.42 -10.76 7.30
CA LEU A 48 -4.60 -10.17 7.91
C LEU A 48 -5.83 -11.08 7.78
N GLU A 49 -6.10 -11.62 6.59
CA GLU A 49 -7.33 -12.37 6.29
C GLU A 49 -7.61 -13.54 7.24
N PRO A 50 -6.64 -14.41 7.58
CA PRO A 50 -6.90 -15.52 8.49
C PRO A 50 -7.39 -15.09 9.89
N ARG A 51 -7.16 -13.83 10.27
CA ARG A 51 -7.57 -13.26 11.56
C ARG A 51 -8.98 -12.68 11.52
N LEU A 52 -9.52 -12.40 10.33
CA LEU A 52 -10.86 -11.84 10.14
C LEU A 52 -11.96 -12.90 10.12
N ASP A 53 -11.60 -14.15 9.80
CA ASP A 53 -12.52 -15.28 9.63
C ASP A 53 -12.69 -16.13 10.92
N VAL A 54 -12.12 -15.70 12.06
CA VAL A 54 -12.17 -16.46 13.32
C VAL A 54 -13.48 -16.16 14.08
N PRO A 55 -14.30 -17.17 14.42
CA PRO A 55 -15.60 -16.97 15.09
C PRO A 55 -15.51 -16.40 16.51
N ALA A 56 -14.35 -16.56 17.16
CA ALA A 56 -14.06 -15.90 18.43
C ALA A 56 -13.45 -14.53 18.08
N GLU A 57 -14.30 -13.50 18.04
CA GLU A 57 -13.90 -12.14 17.66
C GLU A 57 -12.68 -11.69 18.49
N PRO A 58 -11.49 -11.59 17.90
CA PRO A 58 -10.44 -10.83 18.57
C PRO A 58 -10.93 -9.38 18.59
N GLU A 59 -11.15 -8.82 19.78
CA GLU A 59 -11.57 -7.42 19.96
C GLU A 59 -10.61 -6.45 19.26
N VAL A 60 -9.35 -6.89 19.07
CA VAL A 60 -8.26 -6.14 18.45
C VAL A 60 -7.39 -7.05 17.57
N VAL A 61 -7.13 -6.63 16.34
CA VAL A 61 -6.27 -7.29 15.33
C VAL A 61 -5.01 -6.45 15.11
N PRO A 62 -3.81 -6.98 15.38
CA PRO A 62 -2.57 -6.27 15.08
C PRO A 62 -2.26 -6.33 13.58
N VAL A 63 -1.81 -5.21 13.01
CA VAL A 63 -1.40 -5.06 11.62
C VAL A 63 -0.04 -4.37 11.56
N ASP A 64 0.97 -5.09 11.08
CA ASP A 64 2.32 -4.58 10.93
C ASP A 64 2.53 -4.00 9.52
N LEU A 65 3.00 -2.77 9.45
CA LEU A 65 3.21 -2.04 8.20
C LEU A 65 4.61 -1.42 8.17
N SER A 66 5.32 -1.62 7.06
CA SER A 66 6.45 -0.76 6.72
C SER A 66 5.97 0.65 6.33
N ALA A 67 6.86 1.64 6.34
CA ALA A 67 6.54 2.99 5.90
C ALA A 67 5.98 2.99 4.47
N TYR A 68 6.60 2.23 3.56
CA TYR A 68 6.10 2.06 2.20
C TYR A 68 4.68 1.48 2.19
N GLN A 69 4.41 0.39 2.90
CA GLN A 69 3.06 -0.19 2.94
C GLN A 69 2.03 0.77 3.54
N LEU A 70 2.43 1.58 4.52
CA LEU A 70 1.57 2.58 5.11
C LEU A 70 1.17 3.68 4.11
N THR A 71 2.09 4.16 3.27
CA THR A 71 1.74 5.12 2.19
C THR A 71 0.79 4.49 1.17
N ARG A 72 1.02 3.23 0.79
CA ARG A 72 0.13 2.48 -0.12
C ARG A 72 -1.26 2.30 0.48
N LEU A 73 -1.35 1.97 1.77
CA LEU A 73 -2.61 1.80 2.48
C LEU A 73 -3.37 3.13 2.59
N GLY A 74 -2.68 4.24 2.85
CA GLY A 74 -3.30 5.57 2.85
C GLY A 74 -4.00 5.91 1.53
N ALA A 75 -3.33 5.67 0.40
CA ALA A 75 -3.91 5.84 -0.92
C ALA A 75 -5.06 4.86 -1.20
N ALA A 76 -4.93 3.61 -0.74
CA ALA A 76 -5.96 2.58 -0.86
C ALA A 76 -7.24 2.95 -0.09
N LEU A 77 -7.12 3.38 1.17
CA LEU A 77 -8.23 3.84 1.99
C LEU A 77 -8.96 5.03 1.34
N HIS A 78 -8.20 5.97 0.76
CA HIS A 78 -8.80 7.09 0.03
C HIS A 78 -9.63 6.61 -1.17
N GLY A 79 -9.08 5.72 -2.01
CA GLY A 79 -9.81 5.19 -3.16
C GLY A 79 -11.02 4.34 -2.78
N THR A 80 -10.92 3.60 -1.68
CA THR A 80 -11.99 2.75 -1.15
C THR A 80 -13.19 3.57 -0.70
N VAL A 81 -12.99 4.75 -0.11
CA VAL A 81 -14.10 5.67 0.21
C VAL A 81 -14.87 6.07 -1.05
N ASN A 82 -14.19 6.29 -2.17
CA ASN A 82 -14.87 6.60 -3.42
C ASN A 82 -15.55 5.37 -4.02
N GLU A 83 -14.90 4.22 -3.97
CA GLU A 83 -15.46 2.96 -4.46
C GLU A 83 -16.72 2.55 -3.69
N LEU A 84 -16.73 2.64 -2.36
CA LEU A 84 -17.91 2.36 -1.52
C LEU A 84 -19.12 3.19 -1.93
N LYS A 85 -18.92 4.50 -2.21
CA LYS A 85 -19.99 5.37 -2.70
C LYS A 85 -20.53 4.90 -4.04
N GLN A 86 -19.63 4.60 -4.99
CA GLN A 86 -20.01 4.14 -6.32
C GLN A 86 -20.72 2.78 -6.27
N PHE A 87 -20.20 1.87 -5.45
CA PHE A 87 -20.73 0.54 -5.24
C PHE A 87 -22.15 0.57 -4.68
N GLY A 88 -22.39 1.39 -3.64
CA GLY A 88 -23.73 1.59 -3.08
C GLY A 88 -24.70 2.23 -4.09
N MET A 89 -24.26 3.28 -4.80
CA MET A 89 -25.10 3.92 -5.84
C MET A 89 -25.37 3.03 -7.07
N ALA A 90 -24.55 2.02 -7.31
CA ALA A 90 -24.65 1.13 -8.46
C ALA A 90 -25.31 -0.22 -8.14
N ASP A 91 -25.97 -0.34 -6.98
CA ASP A 91 -26.63 -1.56 -6.48
C ASP A 91 -25.65 -2.75 -6.39
N GLY A 92 -24.50 -2.53 -5.74
CA GLY A 92 -23.51 -3.58 -5.50
C GLY A 92 -22.66 -3.95 -6.72
N ARG A 93 -22.56 -3.07 -7.72
CA ARG A 93 -21.68 -3.25 -8.88
C ARG A 93 -20.41 -2.42 -8.73
N SER A 94 -19.26 -3.05 -8.89
CA SER A 94 -17.94 -2.40 -8.86
C SER A 94 -17.21 -2.60 -10.19
N ALA A 95 -16.46 -1.58 -10.59
CA ALA A 95 -15.53 -1.68 -11.73
C ALA A 95 -14.16 -2.28 -11.31
N VAL A 96 -13.93 -2.44 -10.01
CA VAL A 96 -12.70 -3.01 -9.45
C VAL A 96 -12.86 -4.52 -9.32
N PRO A 97 -12.04 -5.32 -10.03
CA PRO A 97 -12.08 -6.78 -9.95
C PRO A 97 -11.99 -7.28 -8.50
N GLY A 98 -12.87 -8.22 -8.13
CA GLY A 98 -12.90 -8.85 -6.81
C GLY A 98 -13.46 -7.98 -5.68
N PHE A 99 -13.76 -6.70 -5.91
CA PHE A 99 -14.25 -5.81 -4.84
C PHE A 99 -15.59 -6.25 -4.28
N ALA A 100 -16.56 -6.59 -5.13
CA ALA A 100 -17.89 -7.04 -4.71
C ALA A 100 -17.84 -8.34 -3.87
N GLU A 101 -17.00 -9.28 -4.30
CA GLU A 101 -16.78 -10.54 -3.59
C GLU A 101 -16.11 -10.31 -2.23
N ALA A 102 -15.07 -9.48 -2.18
CA ALA A 102 -14.41 -9.11 -0.94
C ALA A 102 -15.36 -8.38 0.01
N PHE A 103 -16.18 -7.46 -0.50
CA PHE A 103 -17.20 -6.74 0.28
C PHE A 103 -18.18 -7.72 0.92
N GLY A 104 -18.78 -8.62 0.15
CA GLY A 104 -19.78 -9.57 0.65
C GLY A 104 -19.22 -10.54 1.69
N ARG A 105 -17.94 -10.92 1.58
CA ARG A 105 -17.26 -11.76 2.58
C ARG A 105 -16.93 -11.00 3.87
N LEU A 106 -16.44 -9.77 3.76
CA LEU A 106 -15.98 -8.98 4.91
C LEU A 106 -17.13 -8.33 5.68
N PHE A 107 -18.25 -8.05 4.99
CA PHE A 107 -19.43 -7.38 5.55
C PHE A 107 -20.69 -8.18 5.19
N PRO A 108 -20.84 -9.41 5.72
CA PRO A 108 -21.94 -10.30 5.34
C PRO A 108 -23.32 -9.72 5.66
N ASP A 109 -23.46 -9.02 6.79
CA ASP A 109 -24.72 -8.36 7.18
C ASP A 109 -25.14 -7.25 6.19
N ALA A 110 -24.15 -6.65 5.52
CA ALA A 110 -24.42 -5.66 4.48
C ALA A 110 -24.88 -6.31 3.16
N ALA A 111 -24.43 -7.54 2.90
CA ALA A 111 -24.75 -8.27 1.68
C ALA A 111 -26.15 -8.92 1.72
N THR A 112 -26.71 -9.20 2.90
CA THR A 112 -28.05 -9.82 3.04
C THR A 112 -29.20 -8.82 2.99
N GLY A 113 -28.92 -7.51 3.00
CA GLY A 113 -29.95 -6.47 2.97
C GLY A 113 -30.63 -6.22 4.32
N ASP A 114 -30.10 -6.78 5.41
CA ASP A 114 -30.66 -6.67 6.77
C ASP A 114 -30.19 -5.41 7.53
N GLY A 115 -29.70 -4.39 6.83
CA GLY A 115 -29.67 -3.01 7.35
C GLY A 115 -28.35 -2.25 7.28
N LEU A 116 -27.27 -2.83 6.72
CA LEU A 116 -26.03 -2.09 6.43
C LEU A 116 -25.86 -1.99 4.91
N ASP A 117 -25.83 -0.79 4.35
CA ASP A 117 -25.44 -0.55 2.96
C ASP A 117 -23.94 -0.19 2.89
N ALA A 118 -23.32 -0.35 1.72
CA ALA A 118 -21.97 0.14 1.46
C ALA A 118 -21.83 1.65 1.74
N LEU A 119 -22.92 2.42 1.59
CA LEU A 119 -22.96 3.83 1.96
C LEU A 119 -22.82 4.06 3.47
N ASP A 120 -23.29 3.13 4.31
CA ASP A 120 -23.19 3.23 5.76
C ASP A 120 -21.75 3.01 6.26
N LEU A 121 -20.91 2.34 5.47
CA LEU A 121 -19.48 2.15 5.77
C LEU A 121 -18.60 3.34 5.38
N VAL A 122 -19.13 4.31 4.62
CA VAL A 122 -18.38 5.48 4.17
C VAL A 122 -17.86 6.35 5.33
N PRO A 123 -18.69 6.71 6.34
CA PRO A 123 -18.23 7.46 7.50
C PRO A 123 -17.10 6.75 8.25
N ASP A 124 -17.21 5.43 8.43
CA ASP A 124 -16.21 4.62 9.13
C ASP A 124 -14.88 4.59 8.37
N ALA A 125 -14.92 4.38 7.05
CA ALA A 125 -13.74 4.43 6.19
C ALA A 125 -13.08 5.82 6.20
N VAL A 126 -13.87 6.90 6.23
CA VAL A 126 -13.35 8.28 6.37
C VAL A 126 -12.71 8.48 7.75
N GLY A 127 -13.35 8.00 8.81
CA GLY A 127 -12.83 8.06 10.18
C GLY A 127 -11.50 7.32 10.31
N LEU A 128 -11.44 6.10 9.79
CA LEU A 128 -10.23 5.28 9.75
C LEU A 128 -9.10 5.99 9.00
N ARG A 129 -9.38 6.52 7.80
CA ARG A 129 -8.39 7.30 7.04
C ARG A 129 -7.85 8.49 7.84
N ARG A 130 -8.71 9.20 8.59
CA ARG A 130 -8.28 10.33 9.44
C ARG A 130 -7.37 9.85 10.56
N ARG A 131 -7.68 8.72 11.21
CA ARG A 131 -6.82 8.13 12.25
C ARG A 131 -5.43 7.75 11.72
N PHE A 132 -5.34 7.33 10.46
CA PHE A 132 -4.07 6.99 9.82
C PHE A 132 -3.31 8.20 9.24
N ALA A 133 -3.93 9.38 9.14
CA ALA A 133 -3.39 10.49 8.36
C ALA A 133 -2.01 10.96 8.83
N ASP A 134 -1.78 11.04 10.13
CA ASP A 134 -0.50 11.49 10.68
C ASP A 134 0.62 10.48 10.40
N ALA A 135 0.36 9.20 10.68
CA ALA A 135 1.32 8.13 10.43
C ALA A 135 1.62 7.97 8.92
N VAL A 136 0.63 8.20 8.04
CA VAL A 136 0.84 8.23 6.59
C VAL A 136 1.75 9.38 6.19
N ARG A 137 1.54 10.60 6.71
CA ARG A 137 2.41 11.75 6.41
C ARG A 137 3.85 11.52 6.86
N GLU A 138 4.04 10.93 8.04
CA GLU A 138 5.36 10.55 8.54
C GLU A 138 6.03 9.50 7.64
N ALA A 139 5.28 8.47 7.23
CA ALA A 139 5.77 7.45 6.33
C ALA A 139 6.11 7.99 4.92
N GLU A 140 5.33 8.94 4.40
CA GLU A 140 5.64 9.63 3.13
C GLU A 140 6.98 10.37 3.22
N ALA A 141 7.22 11.08 4.32
CA ALA A 141 8.50 11.75 4.56
C ALA A 141 9.66 10.75 4.68
N GLU A 142 9.48 9.62 5.38
CA GLU A 142 10.49 8.57 5.49
C GLU A 142 10.83 7.94 4.12
N VAL A 143 9.80 7.63 3.32
CA VAL A 143 9.98 7.05 1.98
C VAL A 143 10.70 8.03 1.05
N GLU A 144 10.36 9.31 1.08
CA GLU A 144 11.04 10.32 0.26
C GLU A 144 12.49 10.52 0.70
N ALA A 145 12.75 10.62 2.00
CA ALA A 145 14.13 10.73 2.52
C ALA A 145 14.98 9.50 2.15
N ALA A 146 14.41 8.30 2.21
CA ALA A 146 15.08 7.07 1.79
C ALA A 146 15.39 7.08 0.29
N ARG A 147 14.47 7.59 -0.53
CA ARG A 147 14.66 7.75 -1.97
C ARG A 147 15.78 8.74 -2.29
N GLU A 148 15.76 9.92 -1.70
CA GLU A 148 16.80 10.94 -1.88
C GLU A 148 18.19 10.41 -1.46
N ALA A 149 18.26 9.70 -0.35
CA ALA A 149 19.51 9.08 0.12
C ALA A 149 20.04 8.03 -0.86
N ALA A 150 19.15 7.20 -1.42
CA ALA A 150 19.51 6.20 -2.42
C ALA A 150 19.98 6.84 -3.74
N GLU A 151 19.32 7.90 -4.20
CA GLU A 151 19.70 8.64 -5.40
C GLU A 151 21.06 9.33 -5.23
N ALA A 152 21.31 9.96 -4.07
CA ALA A 152 22.59 10.59 -3.75
C ALA A 152 23.73 9.57 -3.67
N GLU A 153 23.49 8.39 -3.08
CA GLU A 153 24.47 7.30 -3.05
C GLU A 153 24.76 6.74 -4.45
N ALA A 154 23.73 6.51 -5.26
CA ALA A 154 23.89 6.09 -6.64
C ALA A 154 24.69 7.12 -7.46
N GLU A 155 24.49 8.42 -7.22
CA GLU A 155 25.29 9.46 -7.85
C GLU A 155 26.76 9.44 -7.42
N ARG A 156 27.05 9.30 -6.12
CA ARG A 156 28.43 9.15 -5.62
C ARG A 156 29.13 7.96 -6.24
N GLN A 157 28.46 6.81 -6.34
CA GLN A 157 29.01 5.61 -6.95
C GLN A 157 29.29 5.79 -8.44
N ARG A 158 28.37 6.41 -9.20
CA ARG A 158 28.59 6.74 -10.62
C ARG A 158 29.80 7.66 -10.79
N ARG A 159 29.90 8.75 -10.01
CA ARG A 159 31.04 9.68 -10.07
C ARG A 159 32.37 8.98 -9.75
N GLY A 160 32.40 8.12 -8.74
CA GLY A 160 33.60 7.34 -8.38
C GLY A 160 34.00 6.27 -9.43
N LEU A 161 33.03 5.67 -10.12
CA LEU A 161 33.29 4.77 -11.25
C LEU A 161 33.90 5.51 -12.45
N TRP A 162 33.34 6.66 -12.83
CA TRP A 162 33.86 7.49 -13.92
C TRP A 162 35.25 8.06 -13.62
N GLY A 163 35.53 8.45 -12.37
CA GLY A 163 36.87 8.86 -11.94
C GLY A 163 37.93 7.76 -12.15
N ARG A 164 37.63 6.54 -11.73
CA ARG A 164 38.52 5.37 -11.90
C ARG A 164 38.71 4.98 -13.37
N VAL A 165 37.66 5.09 -14.19
CA VAL A 165 37.76 4.85 -15.65
C VAL A 165 38.65 5.90 -16.30
N ARG A 166 38.53 7.18 -15.91
CA ARG A 166 39.36 8.27 -16.45
C ARG A 166 40.82 8.14 -16.04
N GLU A 167 41.13 7.70 -14.82
CA GLU A 167 42.51 7.40 -14.41
C GLU A 167 43.13 6.25 -15.23
N ARG A 168 42.38 5.18 -15.48
CA ARG A 168 42.85 4.07 -16.33
C ARG A 168 43.10 4.48 -17.78
N LEU A 169 42.24 5.32 -18.36
CA LEU A 169 42.39 5.82 -19.73
C LEU A 169 43.45 6.93 -19.84
N GLY A 170 43.59 7.80 -18.83
CA GLY A 170 44.64 8.80 -18.75
C GLY A 170 46.04 8.20 -18.55
N GLY A 171 46.13 7.08 -17.84
CA GLY A 171 47.36 6.28 -17.73
C GLY A 171 47.82 5.67 -19.06
N LEU A 172 46.90 5.42 -20.00
CA LEU A 172 47.21 4.91 -21.35
C LEU A 172 47.76 5.99 -22.31
N PHE A 173 47.54 7.27 -22.04
CA PHE A 173 48.06 8.39 -22.84
C PHE A 173 49.28 9.10 -22.22
N GLY A 174 49.65 8.76 -20.97
CA GLY A 174 50.79 9.37 -20.27
C GLY A 174 52.16 8.76 -20.54
N ALA A 175 52.25 7.59 -21.20
CA ALA A 175 53.51 6.87 -21.43
C ALA A 175 54.16 7.19 -22.80
N ARG A 176 54.17 8.46 -23.22
CA ARG A 176 55.06 8.98 -24.27
C ARG A 176 55.87 10.16 -23.75
N ARG A 177 56.93 9.85 -23.00
CA ARG A 177 58.12 10.69 -22.89
C ARG A 177 59.33 9.76 -22.85
N GLY A 178 60.37 10.14 -23.59
CA GLY A 178 61.69 9.51 -23.58
C GLY A 178 62.17 9.24 -24.98
#